data_AF-A0A8J4FQ98-F1
#
_entry.id   AF-A0A8J4FQ98-F1
#
_cell.length_a   1.000
_cell.length_b   1.000
_cell.length_c   1.000
_cell.angle_alpha   90.00
_cell.angle_beta   90.00
_cell.angle_gamma   90.00
#
_symmetry.space_group_name_H-M   'P 1'
#
loop_
_entity.id
_entity.type
_entity.pdbx_description
1 polymer ?
#
loop_
_entity_poly.entity_id
_entity_poly.type
_entity_poly.pdbx_seq_one_letter_code
_entity_poly.pdbx_strand_id
1 'polypeptide(L)'
;MNDWVKARFVRRVITSMFNTIRGKRIAILGFAYKANTTDTRDTAAIDVCRGLLLDGAALAVYDPKVGTEQIHLDMCLPRGSLEQPRRQYTTVSLATVDVARSAYDACRGAHGLCILTDWPEFRSLDFRAIYASMMKPAFVFDGRDALDHSGLREIGFVVYALGKPLDPFLMQRQGWDFGEEGGDDPRVMRDALGGMSGLSLLRREREGPTTSGIGDPAGPVKQQHEQQGQQALELHQQQREGEREGEGKGAGEREGEGKGGGKG
;
A
#
# COMPACT_ATOMS: atom_id res chain seq x y z
N MET A 1 1.00 -11.60 -8.40
CA MET A 1 2.13 -10.70 -8.70
C MET A 1 3.33 -11.22 -7.90
N ASN A 2 4.44 -11.58 -8.55
CA ASN A 2 5.65 -12.00 -7.82
C ASN A 2 6.35 -10.78 -7.17
N ASP A 3 7.21 -10.98 -6.18
CA ASP A 3 7.91 -9.96 -5.41
C ASP A 3 8.68 -8.97 -6.28
N TRP A 4 9.35 -9.44 -7.32
CA TRP A 4 10.04 -8.58 -8.28
C TRP A 4 9.08 -7.60 -8.99
N VAL A 5 7.91 -8.09 -9.40
CA VAL A 5 6.91 -7.26 -10.08
C VAL A 5 6.31 -6.22 -9.12
N LYS A 6 6.07 -6.59 -7.85
CA LYS A 6 5.62 -5.67 -6.78
C LYS A 6 6.65 -4.55 -6.54
N ALA A 7 7.92 -4.93 -6.38
CA ALA A 7 9.02 -3.96 -6.17
C ALA A 7 9.23 -3.05 -7.38
N ARG A 8 9.17 -3.59 -8.60
CA ARG A 8 9.25 -2.79 -9.84
C ARG A 8 8.09 -1.81 -9.93
N PHE A 9 6.87 -2.23 -9.58
CA PHE A 9 5.69 -1.37 -9.57
C PHE A 9 5.87 -0.19 -8.61
N VAL A 10 6.26 -0.44 -7.35
CA VAL A 10 6.54 0.61 -6.36
C VAL A 10 7.61 1.58 -6.87
N ARG A 11 8.73 1.06 -7.37
CA ARG A 11 9.80 1.88 -7.95
C ARG A 11 9.28 2.78 -9.08
N ARG A 12 8.41 2.28 -9.95
CA ARG A 12 7.82 3.05 -11.04
C ARG A 12 6.90 4.16 -10.54
N VAL A 13 6.15 3.95 -9.46
CA VAL A 13 5.38 5.02 -8.81
C VAL A 13 6.31 6.15 -8.36
N ILE A 14 7.37 5.80 -7.61
CA ILE A 14 8.32 6.76 -7.06
C ILE A 14 9.06 7.53 -8.17
N THR A 15 9.63 6.82 -9.14
CA THR A 15 10.42 7.45 -10.21
C THR A 15 9.56 8.31 -11.12
N SER A 16 8.31 7.91 -11.41
CA SER A 16 7.38 8.69 -12.24
C SER A 16 6.98 10.00 -11.57
N MET A 17 6.91 10.01 -10.24
CA MET A 17 6.55 11.18 -9.44
C MET A 17 7.79 11.99 -8.99
N PHE A 18 8.78 12.09 -9.87
CA PHE A 18 10.01 12.88 -9.68
C PHE A 18 10.91 12.41 -8.52
N ASN A 19 10.95 11.08 -8.30
CA ASN A 19 11.83 10.42 -7.33
C ASN A 19 11.56 10.81 -5.85
N THR A 20 10.42 11.44 -5.57
CA THR A 20 9.98 11.71 -4.19
C THR A 20 8.47 11.69 -4.09
N ILE A 21 7.96 10.88 -3.16
CA ILE A 21 6.52 10.78 -2.85
C ILE A 21 6.20 11.19 -1.41
N ARG A 22 7.18 11.76 -0.70
CA ARG A 22 7.01 12.17 0.69
C ARG A 22 5.89 13.22 0.81
N GLY A 23 4.90 12.95 1.66
CA GLY A 23 3.73 13.80 1.87
C GLY A 23 2.73 13.82 0.70
N LYS A 24 2.99 13.10 -0.39
CA LYS A 24 2.02 13.00 -1.50
C LYS A 24 0.92 12.03 -1.12
N ARG A 25 -0.33 12.45 -1.34
CA ARG A 25 -1.50 11.58 -1.27
C ARG A 25 -1.54 10.66 -2.49
N ILE A 26 -1.58 9.35 -2.29
CA ILE A 26 -1.70 8.32 -3.32
C ILE A 26 -2.96 7.52 -3.05
N ALA A 27 -3.86 7.47 -4.04
CA ALA A 27 -5.08 6.67 -3.97
C ALA A 27 -4.75 5.21 -4.31
N ILE A 28 -5.27 4.27 -3.51
CA ILE A 28 -5.13 2.84 -3.72
C ILE A 28 -6.53 2.28 -3.96
N LEU A 29 -6.81 1.87 -5.19
CA LEU A 29 -8.08 1.24 -5.55
C LEU A 29 -7.87 -0.27 -5.65
N GLY A 30 -8.53 -0.99 -4.75
CA GLY A 30 -8.43 -2.42 -4.59
C GLY A 30 -7.44 -2.81 -3.51
N PHE A 31 -7.90 -3.63 -2.59
CA PHE A 31 -7.11 -4.21 -1.50
C PHE A 31 -7.21 -5.74 -1.49
N ALA A 32 -8.36 -6.30 -1.89
CA ALA A 32 -8.54 -7.75 -2.01
C ALA A 32 -7.53 -8.38 -2.98
N TYR A 33 -7.22 -9.66 -2.77
CA TYR A 33 -6.28 -10.42 -3.62
C TYR A 33 -6.68 -10.42 -5.11
N LYS A 34 -7.99 -10.52 -5.37
CA LYS A 34 -8.64 -10.49 -6.69
C LYS A 34 -10.06 -9.93 -6.58
N ALA A 35 -10.69 -9.59 -7.70
CA ALA A 35 -12.11 -9.21 -7.68
C ALA A 35 -13.02 -10.34 -7.12
N ASN A 36 -14.17 -9.94 -6.58
CA ASN A 36 -15.22 -10.79 -6.02
C ASN A 36 -14.82 -11.61 -4.77
N THR A 37 -13.84 -11.14 -3.99
CA THR A 37 -13.51 -11.71 -2.68
C THR A 37 -13.16 -10.62 -1.67
N THR A 38 -13.25 -10.96 -0.39
CA THR A 38 -12.73 -10.15 0.73
C THR A 38 -11.36 -10.64 1.21
N ASP A 39 -10.81 -11.70 0.61
CA ASP A 39 -9.55 -12.32 1.04
C ASP A 39 -8.35 -11.41 0.74
N THR A 40 -7.58 -11.11 1.78
CA THR A 40 -6.41 -10.21 1.75
C THR A 40 -5.08 -10.93 2.05
N ARG A 41 -5.10 -12.21 2.42
CA ARG A 41 -3.93 -12.91 3.01
C ARG A 41 -2.66 -12.87 2.15
N ASP A 42 -2.82 -12.86 0.83
CA ASP A 42 -1.70 -12.79 -0.13
C ASP A 42 -1.83 -11.64 -1.13
N THR A 43 -2.59 -10.60 -0.79
CA THR A 43 -2.80 -9.48 -1.72
C THR A 43 -1.52 -8.69 -1.98
N ALA A 44 -1.27 -8.39 -3.27
CA ALA A 44 -0.18 -7.51 -3.66
C ALA A 44 -0.35 -6.08 -3.13
N ALA A 45 -1.58 -5.68 -2.76
CA ALA A 45 -1.88 -4.35 -2.25
C ALA A 45 -1.10 -4.04 -0.97
N ILE A 46 -1.00 -4.98 -0.03
CA ILE A 46 -0.25 -4.80 1.23
C ILE A 46 1.21 -4.45 0.97
N ASP A 47 1.88 -5.17 0.07
CA ASP A 47 3.30 -4.96 -0.21
C ASP A 47 3.55 -3.64 -0.93
N VAL A 48 2.67 -3.27 -1.87
CA VAL A 48 2.74 -1.99 -2.57
C VAL A 48 2.50 -0.85 -1.60
N CYS A 49 1.45 -0.91 -0.79
CA CYS A 49 1.14 0.10 0.22
C CYS A 49 2.31 0.31 1.19
N ARG A 50 2.90 -0.77 1.70
CA ARG A 50 4.07 -0.68 2.58
C ARG A 50 5.26 -0.03 1.88
N GLY A 51 5.56 -0.44 0.64
CA GLY A 51 6.63 0.18 -0.14
C GLY A 51 6.46 1.70 -0.30
N LEU A 52 5.23 2.16 -0.54
CA LEU A 52 4.93 3.59 -0.68
C LEU A 52 4.98 4.35 0.65
N LEU A 53 4.51 3.73 1.74
CA LEU A 53 4.56 4.32 3.08
C LEU A 53 5.99 4.46 3.60
N LEU A 54 6.87 3.49 3.28
CA LEU A 54 8.30 3.57 3.62
C LEU A 54 8.97 4.78 2.98
N ASP A 55 8.53 5.17 1.78
CA ASP A 55 8.98 6.37 1.08
C ASP A 55 8.19 7.65 1.48
N GLY A 56 7.37 7.54 2.52
CA GLY A 56 6.70 8.66 3.18
C GLY A 56 5.44 9.17 2.48
N ALA A 57 4.82 8.38 1.59
CA ALA A 57 3.53 8.73 1.01
C ALA A 57 2.40 8.71 2.06
N ALA A 58 1.34 9.47 1.80
CA ALA A 58 0.06 9.31 2.48
C ALA A 58 -0.87 8.49 1.58
N LEU A 59 -1.48 7.43 2.10
CA LEU A 59 -2.32 6.53 1.31
C LEU A 59 -3.80 6.77 1.61
N ALA A 60 -4.61 6.75 0.56
CA ALA A 60 -6.07 6.71 0.66
C ALA A 60 -6.56 5.42 -0.01
N VAL A 61 -6.97 4.43 0.77
CA VAL A 61 -7.32 3.09 0.30
C VAL A 61 -8.82 2.95 0.16
N TYR A 62 -9.28 2.39 -0.96
CA TYR A 62 -10.67 2.01 -1.17
C TYR A 62 -10.74 0.60 -1.77
N ASP A 63 -11.55 -0.26 -1.16
CA ASP A 63 -11.96 -1.53 -1.73
C ASP A 63 -13.48 -1.69 -1.58
N PRO A 64 -14.23 -2.13 -2.61
CA PRO A 64 -15.68 -2.28 -2.52
C PRO A 64 -16.17 -3.33 -1.53
N LYS A 65 -15.32 -4.31 -1.14
CA LYS A 65 -15.71 -5.45 -0.31
C LYS A 65 -14.88 -5.63 0.95
N VAL A 66 -13.60 -5.23 0.97
CA VAL A 66 -12.77 -5.33 2.18
C VAL A 66 -13.11 -4.17 3.13
N GLY A 67 -13.49 -4.50 4.36
CA GLY A 67 -13.84 -3.52 5.39
C GLY A 67 -12.63 -2.77 5.98
N THR A 68 -12.90 -1.60 6.53
CA THR A 68 -11.90 -0.71 7.16
C THR A 68 -11.05 -1.40 8.23
N GLU A 69 -11.69 -2.15 9.13
CA GLU A 69 -10.98 -2.87 10.21
C GLU A 69 -9.96 -3.88 9.66
N GLN A 70 -10.33 -4.63 8.61
CA GLN A 70 -9.45 -5.61 7.99
C GLN A 70 -8.26 -4.92 7.29
N ILE A 71 -8.52 -3.82 6.58
CA ILE A 71 -7.45 -3.04 5.93
C ILE A 71 -6.48 -2.51 6.98
N HIS A 72 -6.96 -1.91 8.07
CA HIS A 72 -6.09 -1.43 9.14
C HIS A 72 -5.30 -2.58 9.77
N LEU A 73 -5.96 -3.69 10.12
CA LEU A 73 -5.30 -4.85 10.71
C LEU A 73 -4.16 -5.38 9.81
N ASP A 74 -4.44 -5.60 8.53
CA ASP A 74 -3.43 -6.09 7.58
C ASP A 74 -2.28 -5.11 7.34
N MET A 75 -2.53 -3.82 7.52
CA MET A 75 -1.49 -2.79 7.46
C MET A 75 -0.65 -2.74 8.75
N CYS A 76 -1.20 -3.13 9.90
CA CYS A 76 -0.50 -3.22 11.20
C CYS A 76 0.36 -4.48 11.33
N LEU A 77 -0.10 -5.62 10.78
CA LEU A 77 0.54 -6.91 11.01
C LEU A 77 1.83 -7.08 10.19
N PRO A 78 2.97 -7.49 10.76
CA PRO A 78 4.15 -7.86 9.97
C PRO A 78 3.80 -8.95 8.95
N ARG A 79 4.26 -8.81 7.69
CA ARG A 79 4.06 -9.89 6.70
C ARG A 79 5.01 -11.03 7.09
N GLY A 80 4.53 -12.26 7.15
CA GLY A 80 5.39 -13.43 7.32
C GLY A 80 6.00 -13.55 8.73
N SER A 81 5.18 -13.57 9.78
CA SER A 81 5.63 -14.02 11.12
C SER A 81 6.05 -15.49 11.18
N LEU A 82 6.22 -16.15 10.01
CA LEU A 82 6.94 -17.39 9.81
C LEU A 82 7.80 -17.22 8.54
N GLU A 83 9.12 -17.18 8.72
CA GLU A 83 10.14 -17.55 7.72
C GLU A 83 10.61 -16.56 6.64
N GLN A 84 10.80 -15.26 6.90
CA GLN A 84 11.84 -14.51 6.16
C GLN A 84 12.61 -13.52 7.06
N PRO A 85 13.91 -13.77 7.34
CA PRO A 85 14.75 -12.80 8.02
C PRO A 85 15.24 -11.76 7.01
N ARG A 86 15.27 -10.47 7.42
CA ARG A 86 15.95 -9.32 6.76
C ARG A 86 15.11 -8.38 5.89
N ARG A 87 13.91 -8.00 6.31
CA ARG A 87 13.52 -6.58 6.13
C ARG A 87 13.22 -6.01 7.49
N GLN A 88 14.03 -5.04 7.91
CA GLN A 88 13.75 -4.24 9.10
C GLN A 88 12.36 -3.66 8.92
N TYR A 89 11.41 -4.13 9.71
CA TYR A 89 10.08 -3.55 9.80
C TYR A 89 10.26 -2.23 10.51
N THR A 90 10.51 -1.16 9.76
CA THR A 90 10.37 0.19 10.31
C THR A 90 8.90 0.39 10.63
N THR A 91 8.61 0.87 11.83
CA THR A 91 7.26 1.22 12.28
C THR A 91 6.61 2.13 11.25
N VAL A 92 5.72 1.56 10.42
CA VAL A 92 5.00 2.33 9.42
C VAL A 92 3.97 3.15 10.18
N SER A 93 4.00 4.48 10.01
CA SER A 93 3.05 5.36 10.68
C SER A 93 1.67 5.18 10.06
N LEU A 94 0.79 4.42 10.72
CA LEU A 94 -0.59 4.20 10.31
C LEU A 94 -1.41 5.50 10.24
N ALA A 95 -0.95 6.57 10.89
CA ALA A 95 -1.56 7.90 10.79
C ALA A 95 -1.61 8.44 9.35
N THR A 96 -0.87 7.81 8.43
CA THR A 96 -0.83 8.19 7.01
C THR A 96 -1.67 7.28 6.11
N VAL A 97 -2.45 6.33 6.67
CA VAL A 97 -3.37 5.45 5.93
C VAL A 97 -4.82 5.84 6.24
N ASP A 98 -5.50 6.39 5.25
CA ASP A 98 -6.91 6.75 5.26
C ASP A 98 -7.71 5.67 4.50
N VAL A 99 -8.78 5.13 5.09
CA VAL A 99 -9.70 4.21 4.38
C VAL A 99 -10.89 5.01 3.89
N ALA A 100 -10.89 5.29 2.59
CA ALA A 100 -11.88 6.13 1.95
C ALA A 100 -13.23 5.41 1.77
N ARG A 101 -14.31 6.18 1.71
CA ARG A 101 -15.68 5.65 1.57
C ARG A 101 -16.05 5.31 0.12
N SER A 102 -15.31 5.83 -0.84
CA SER A 102 -15.50 5.59 -2.27
C SER A 102 -14.20 5.79 -3.05
N ALA A 103 -14.14 5.27 -4.28
CA ALA A 103 -13.01 5.51 -5.18
C ALA A 103 -12.77 7.01 -5.43
N TYR A 104 -13.85 7.79 -5.55
CA TYR A 104 -13.78 9.24 -5.75
C TYR A 104 -13.18 9.96 -4.55
N ASP A 105 -13.54 9.53 -3.33
CA ASP A 105 -13.01 10.09 -2.08
C ASP A 105 -11.51 9.76 -1.91
N ALA A 106 -11.12 8.53 -2.27
CA ALA A 106 -9.71 8.14 -2.28
C ALA A 106 -8.88 9.02 -3.24
N CYS A 107 -9.42 9.32 -4.42
CA CYS A 107 -8.71 10.08 -5.46
C CYS A 107 -8.71 11.60 -5.23
N ARG A 108 -9.58 12.13 -4.37
CA ARG A 108 -9.67 13.58 -4.12
C ARG A 108 -8.35 14.12 -3.57
N GLY A 109 -7.77 15.09 -4.28
CA GLY A 109 -6.46 15.67 -3.92
C GLY A 109 -5.28 14.70 -4.02
N ALA A 110 -5.48 13.52 -4.62
CA ALA A 110 -4.40 12.57 -4.84
C ALA A 110 -3.49 13.05 -5.98
N HIS A 111 -2.20 12.72 -5.87
CA HIS A 111 -1.21 12.96 -6.92
C HIS A 111 -1.14 11.79 -7.90
N GLY A 112 -1.40 10.57 -7.42
CA GLY A 112 -1.47 9.37 -8.23
C GLY A 112 -2.55 8.42 -7.73
N LEU A 113 -3.08 7.60 -8.63
CA LEU A 113 -3.98 6.48 -8.31
C LEU A 113 -3.33 5.17 -8.73
N CYS A 114 -3.42 4.14 -7.89
CA CYS A 114 -2.94 2.80 -8.16
C CYS A 114 -4.13 1.83 -8.24
N ILE A 115 -4.27 1.11 -9.35
CA ILE A 115 -5.21 -0.01 -9.46
C ILE A 115 -4.49 -1.29 -9.06
N LEU A 116 -4.85 -1.87 -7.92
CA LEU A 116 -4.21 -3.08 -7.39
C LEU A 116 -5.14 -4.30 -7.37
N THR A 117 -6.43 -4.10 -7.63
CA THR A 117 -7.42 -5.19 -7.82
C THR A 117 -8.35 -4.83 -8.98
N ASP A 118 -8.68 -5.80 -9.81
CA ASP A 118 -9.41 -5.65 -11.07
C ASP A 118 -10.94 -5.65 -10.89
N TRP A 119 -11.43 -4.91 -9.89
CA TRP A 119 -12.87 -4.77 -9.63
C TRP A 119 -13.58 -4.18 -10.86
N PRO A 120 -14.69 -4.78 -11.35
CA PRO A 120 -15.43 -4.25 -12.49
C PRO A 120 -15.88 -2.80 -12.32
N GLU A 121 -16.22 -2.40 -11.10
CA GLU A 121 -16.62 -1.03 -10.76
C GLU A 121 -15.56 0.02 -11.16
N PHE A 122 -14.27 -0.32 -11.06
CA PHE A 122 -13.19 0.61 -11.38
C PHE A 122 -13.12 0.94 -12.87
N ARG A 123 -13.60 0.05 -13.74
CA ARG A 123 -13.65 0.28 -15.19
C ARG A 123 -14.75 1.27 -15.58
N SER A 124 -15.78 1.41 -14.76
CA SER A 124 -16.94 2.27 -15.00
C SER A 124 -16.87 3.62 -14.26
N LEU A 125 -15.75 3.95 -13.62
CA LEU A 125 -15.58 5.22 -12.92
C LEU A 125 -15.54 6.41 -13.90
N ASP A 126 -16.07 7.56 -13.47
CA ASP A 126 -15.90 8.81 -14.19
C ASP A 126 -14.48 9.36 -13.97
N PHE A 127 -13.57 8.95 -14.85
CA PHE A 127 -12.18 9.40 -14.81
C PHE A 127 -12.00 10.89 -15.12
N ARG A 128 -12.96 11.57 -15.76
CA ARG A 128 -12.91 13.03 -15.95
C ARG A 128 -13.15 13.74 -14.63
N ALA A 129 -14.15 13.30 -13.86
CA ALA A 129 -14.39 13.81 -12.52
C ALA A 129 -13.23 13.52 -11.56
N ILE A 130 -12.69 12.28 -11.60
CA ILE A 130 -11.51 11.91 -10.82
C ILE A 130 -10.33 12.82 -11.19
N TYR A 131 -10.04 12.97 -12.48
CA TYR A 131 -8.98 13.85 -12.96
C TYR A 131 -9.16 15.26 -12.41
N ALA A 132 -10.34 15.87 -12.56
CA ALA A 132 -10.60 17.23 -12.08
C ALA A 132 -10.34 17.40 -10.57
N SER A 133 -10.53 16.35 -9.77
CA SER A 133 -10.32 16.37 -8.32
C SER A 133 -8.87 16.13 -7.87
N MET A 134 -8.00 15.65 -8.75
CA MET A 134 -6.61 15.27 -8.46
C MET A 134 -5.61 16.42 -8.67
N MET A 135 -4.48 16.35 -7.96
CA MET A 135 -3.34 17.25 -8.18
C MET A 135 -2.70 17.02 -9.55
N LYS A 136 -2.06 18.06 -10.11
CA LYS A 136 -1.40 18.02 -11.42
C LYS A 136 0.12 18.05 -11.32
N PRO A 137 0.85 17.29 -12.15
CA PRO A 137 0.33 16.26 -13.08
C PRO A 137 -0.31 15.08 -12.32
N ALA A 138 -1.39 14.54 -12.86
CA ALA A 138 -2.13 13.42 -12.26
C ALA A 138 -1.67 12.10 -12.88
N PHE A 139 -1.29 11.14 -12.04
CA PHE A 139 -0.76 9.85 -12.49
C PHE A 139 -1.76 8.71 -12.29
N VAL A 140 -1.78 7.75 -13.22
CA VAL A 140 -2.45 6.46 -13.07
C VAL A 140 -1.42 5.36 -13.18
N PHE A 141 -1.39 4.47 -12.19
CA PHE A 141 -0.57 3.28 -12.14
C PHE A 141 -1.47 2.05 -12.17
N ASP A 142 -1.66 1.46 -13.34
CA ASP A 142 -2.49 0.30 -13.54
C ASP A 142 -1.67 -0.98 -13.34
N GLY A 143 -1.77 -1.55 -12.14
CA GLY A 143 -1.12 -2.81 -11.78
C GLY A 143 -1.85 -4.06 -12.28
N ARG A 144 -2.99 -3.90 -12.96
CA ARG A 144 -3.84 -5.00 -13.41
C ARG A 144 -4.16 -4.98 -14.91
N ASP A 145 -3.69 -3.97 -15.64
CA ASP A 145 -4.01 -3.78 -17.07
C ASP A 145 -5.54 -3.80 -17.31
N ALA A 146 -6.27 -3.13 -16.42
CA ALA A 146 -7.73 -3.22 -16.33
C ALA A 146 -8.47 -2.02 -16.94
N LEU A 147 -7.79 -0.89 -17.16
CA LEU A 147 -8.38 0.38 -17.60
C LEU A 147 -8.13 0.68 -19.08
N ASP A 148 -8.94 1.57 -19.65
CA ASP A 148 -8.70 2.16 -20.98
C ASP A 148 -7.61 3.24 -20.90
N HIS A 149 -6.37 2.85 -21.19
CA HIS A 149 -5.21 3.76 -21.10
C HIS A 149 -5.21 4.85 -22.17
N SER A 150 -5.81 4.61 -23.34
CA SER A 150 -5.96 5.65 -24.38
C SER A 150 -6.87 6.76 -23.88
N GLY A 151 -8.06 6.41 -23.40
CA GLY A 151 -9.02 7.37 -22.86
C GLY A 151 -8.46 8.15 -21.66
N LEU A 152 -7.70 7.49 -20.77
CA LEU A 152 -7.03 8.16 -19.66
C LEU A 152 -6.00 9.21 -20.13
N ARG A 153 -5.22 8.90 -21.17
CA ARG A 153 -4.24 9.85 -21.74
C ARG A 153 -4.92 11.02 -22.42
N GLU A 154 -6.03 10.80 -23.12
CA GLU A 154 -6.84 11.86 -23.73
C GLU A 154 -7.42 12.84 -22.69
N ILE A 155 -7.76 12.34 -21.50
CA ILE A 155 -8.17 13.19 -20.36
C ILE A 155 -6.99 14.02 -19.83
N GLY A 156 -5.76 13.53 -19.99
CA GLY A 156 -4.53 14.20 -19.57
C GLY A 156 -3.84 13.54 -18.37
N PHE A 157 -4.18 12.28 -18.03
CA PHE A 157 -3.40 11.49 -17.09
C PHE A 157 -2.06 11.07 -17.69
N VAL A 158 -1.05 10.97 -16.83
CA VAL A 158 0.18 10.26 -17.15
C VAL A 158 0.00 8.79 -16.73
N VAL A 159 0.06 7.86 -17.68
CA VAL A 159 -0.36 6.48 -17.44
C VAL A 159 0.82 5.51 -17.49
N TYR A 160 1.03 4.80 -16.39
CA TYR A 160 1.87 3.62 -16.33
C TYR A 160 1.00 2.37 -16.20
N ALA A 161 1.26 1.36 -17.02
CA ALA A 161 0.60 0.06 -16.93
C ALA A 161 1.63 -1.06 -17.04
N LEU A 162 1.43 -2.14 -16.30
CA LEU A 162 2.33 -3.29 -16.35
C LEU A 162 2.34 -3.92 -17.74
N GLY A 163 3.54 -4.24 -18.23
CA GLY A 163 3.72 -4.86 -19.55
C GLY A 163 3.46 -3.93 -20.74
N LYS A 164 3.28 -2.62 -20.51
CA LYS A 164 3.14 -1.61 -21.57
C LYS A 164 4.35 -0.68 -21.60
N PRO A 165 4.65 -0.07 -22.76
CA PRO A 165 5.65 1.00 -22.86
C PRO A 165 5.35 2.15 -21.90
N LEU A 166 6.39 2.89 -21.51
CA LEU A 166 6.23 4.06 -20.67
C LEU A 166 5.44 5.15 -21.38
N ASP A 167 4.74 5.96 -20.58
CA ASP A 167 4.05 7.14 -21.09
C ASP A 167 5.05 8.10 -21.75
N PRO A 168 4.73 8.66 -22.93
CA PRO A 168 5.59 9.64 -23.60
C PRO A 168 5.98 10.82 -22.70
N PHE A 169 5.10 11.24 -21.78
CA PHE A 169 5.41 12.29 -20.80
C PHE A 169 6.62 11.94 -19.93
N LEU A 170 6.71 10.66 -19.50
CA LEU A 170 7.81 10.19 -18.68
C LEU A 170 9.10 10.04 -19.49
N MET A 171 9.00 9.62 -20.75
CA MET A 171 10.15 9.52 -21.65
C MET A 171 10.81 10.89 -21.90
N GLN A 172 10.00 11.91 -22.17
CA GLN A 172 10.49 13.26 -22.46
C GLN A 172 11.15 13.94 -21.25
N ARG A 173 10.58 13.77 -20.04
CA ARG A 173 11.07 14.47 -18.84
C ARG A 173 12.27 13.82 -18.17
N GLN A 174 12.50 12.52 -18.38
CA GLN A 174 13.60 11.82 -17.72
C GLN A 174 14.87 11.74 -18.57
N GLY A 175 14.92 12.37 -19.76
CA GLY A 175 16.08 12.30 -20.64
C GLY A 175 16.48 10.84 -20.92
N TRP A 176 15.48 9.98 -21.05
CA TRP A 176 15.69 8.53 -21.07
C TRP A 176 15.99 8.07 -22.50
N ASP A 177 17.24 8.25 -22.93
CA ASP A 177 17.76 7.69 -24.18
C ASP A 177 18.16 6.21 -23.94
N PHE A 178 17.24 5.28 -24.24
CA PHE A 178 17.68 3.92 -24.53
C PHE A 178 17.92 3.87 -26.03
N GLY A 179 19.21 3.79 -26.41
CA GLY A 179 19.60 3.38 -27.75
C GLY A 179 18.88 2.10 -28.17
N GLU A 180 18.74 1.90 -29.48
CA GLU A 180 17.80 1.00 -30.17
C GLU A 180 17.83 -0.51 -29.83
N GLU A 181 18.44 -0.95 -28.73
CA GLU A 181 18.42 -2.35 -28.29
C GLU A 181 17.68 -2.55 -26.97
N GLY A 182 16.37 -2.85 -27.08
CA GLY A 182 15.68 -3.78 -26.17
C GLY A 182 15.57 -3.40 -24.69
N GLY A 183 15.01 -2.22 -24.39
CA GLY A 183 14.71 -1.77 -23.03
C GLY A 183 13.56 -2.50 -22.33
N ASP A 184 13.68 -3.82 -22.10
CA ASP A 184 12.94 -4.56 -21.06
C ASP A 184 13.45 -6.02 -20.86
N ASP A 185 14.73 -6.32 -21.15
CA ASP A 185 15.32 -7.64 -20.85
C ASP A 185 15.79 -7.73 -19.37
N PRO A 186 15.29 -8.71 -18.57
CA PRO A 186 15.69 -8.90 -17.18
C PRO A 186 17.17 -9.27 -16.96
N ARG A 187 17.92 -9.65 -18.01
CA ARG A 187 19.35 -9.95 -17.94
C ARG A 187 20.22 -8.70 -17.97
N VAL A 188 19.83 -7.69 -18.76
CA VAL A 188 20.57 -6.43 -18.91
C VAL A 188 20.54 -5.60 -17.62
N MET A 189 19.46 -5.70 -16.83
CA MET A 189 19.38 -5.04 -15.53
C MET A 189 20.32 -5.65 -14.46
N ARG A 190 20.79 -6.89 -14.61
CA ARG A 190 21.71 -7.51 -13.65
C ARG A 190 23.11 -6.88 -13.72
N ASP A 191 23.54 -6.47 -14.91
CA ASP A 191 24.86 -5.89 -15.12
C ASP A 191 24.91 -4.40 -14.74
N ALA A 192 23.80 -3.67 -14.89
CA ALA A 192 23.67 -2.30 -14.39
C ALA A 192 23.71 -2.21 -12.83
N LEU A 193 23.42 -3.32 -12.15
CA LEU A 193 23.44 -3.43 -10.69
C LEU A 193 24.82 -3.83 -10.10
N GLY A 194 25.84 -4.03 -10.94
CA GLY A 194 27.20 -4.34 -10.49
C GLY A 194 28.12 -3.12 -10.29
N GLY A 195 27.72 -1.92 -10.70
CA GLY A 195 28.65 -0.79 -10.88
C GLY A 195 28.48 0.44 -9.98
N MET A 196 27.42 0.54 -9.18
CA MET A 196 27.14 1.77 -8.43
C MET A 196 27.28 1.54 -6.92
N SER A 197 28.52 1.61 -6.42
CA SER A 197 28.76 1.77 -4.99
C SER A 197 28.34 3.19 -4.57
N GLY A 198 27.41 3.27 -3.63
CA GLY A 198 26.81 4.52 -3.12
C GLY A 198 27.72 5.37 -2.25
N LEU A 199 28.96 5.65 -2.67
CA LEU A 199 29.93 6.41 -1.88
C LEU A 199 30.54 7.64 -2.57
N SER A 200 30.04 8.06 -3.74
CA SER A 200 30.61 9.20 -4.50
C SER A 200 29.77 10.49 -4.49
N LEU A 201 28.64 10.55 -3.78
CA LEU A 201 27.76 11.74 -3.74
C LEU A 201 27.67 12.44 -2.36
N LEU A 202 28.53 12.08 -1.40
CA LEU A 202 28.56 12.66 -0.05
C LEU A 202 29.88 13.39 0.28
N ARG A 203 30.46 14.10 -0.70
CA ARG A 203 31.66 14.92 -0.46
C ARG A 203 31.59 16.26 -1.18
N ARG A 204 30.56 17.08 -0.90
CA ARG A 204 30.63 18.52 -1.24
C ARG A 204 29.77 19.50 -0.44
N GLU A 205 29.29 19.15 0.75
CA GLU A 205 28.60 20.12 1.62
C GLU A 205 29.00 19.96 3.10
N ARG A 206 30.29 20.16 3.39
CA ARG A 206 30.72 20.56 4.73
C ARG A 206 31.56 21.80 4.61
N GLU A 207 30.90 22.95 4.62
CA GLU A 207 31.41 24.22 5.16
C GLU A 207 30.26 25.24 5.15
N GLY A 208 29.74 25.55 6.35
CA GLY A 208 28.71 26.55 6.61
C GLY A 208 28.33 26.56 8.10
N PRO A 209 28.09 27.72 8.72
CA PRO A 209 28.60 28.03 10.06
C PRO A 209 27.70 27.60 11.22
N THR A 210 28.36 27.38 12.36
CA THR A 210 27.79 27.17 13.70
C THR A 210 26.99 28.38 14.19
N THR A 211 25.75 28.17 14.64
CA THR A 211 25.16 28.92 15.76
C THR A 211 24.16 28.06 16.54
N SER A 212 24.31 28.15 17.85
CA SER A 212 23.54 27.60 18.96
C SER A 212 22.06 28.00 19.03
N GLY A 213 21.24 27.08 19.55
CA GLY A 213 20.16 27.39 20.49
C GLY A 213 18.76 27.65 19.92
N ILE A 214 17.99 26.58 19.67
CA ILE A 214 16.51 26.60 19.73
C ILE A 214 16.05 25.24 20.28
N GLY A 215 15.28 25.24 21.37
CA GLY A 215 14.78 24.04 22.05
C GLY A 215 13.69 23.31 21.26
N ASP A 216 13.70 21.99 21.39
CA ASP A 216 12.86 21.02 20.67
C ASP A 216 11.52 20.80 21.39
N PRO A 217 10.34 21.15 20.83
CA PRO A 217 9.05 21.04 21.50
C PRO A 217 8.34 19.70 21.22
N ALA A 218 9.06 18.58 21.12
CA ALA A 218 8.52 17.28 20.70
C ALA A 218 8.30 16.24 21.84
N GLY A 219 8.45 16.64 23.10
CA GLY A 219 8.34 15.74 24.26
C GLY A 219 6.94 15.18 24.56
N PRO A 220 5.85 15.98 24.56
CA PRO A 220 4.55 15.52 25.07
C PRO A 220 3.80 14.56 24.12
N VAL A 221 3.96 14.75 22.81
CA VAL A 221 3.21 13.99 21.78
C VAL A 221 3.71 12.55 21.66
N LYS A 222 5.01 12.33 21.88
CA LYS A 222 5.62 11.00 21.78
C LYS A 222 5.15 10.06 22.90
N GLN A 223 4.96 10.59 24.10
CA GLN A 223 4.47 9.83 25.26
C GLN A 223 2.99 9.46 25.14
N GLN A 224 2.16 10.33 24.56
CA GLN A 224 0.75 10.01 24.29
C GLN A 224 0.59 8.89 23.26
N HIS A 225 1.45 8.86 22.24
CA HIS A 225 1.39 7.83 21.18
C HIS A 225 1.85 6.45 21.69
N GLU A 226 2.86 6.40 22.58
CA GLU A 226 3.30 5.16 23.21
C GLU A 226 2.22 4.60 24.16
N GLN A 227 1.54 5.46 24.92
CA GLN A 227 0.45 5.05 25.81
C GLN A 227 -0.77 4.50 25.04
N GLN A 228 -1.15 5.12 23.92
CA GLN A 228 -2.26 4.65 23.08
C GLN A 228 -1.96 3.29 22.43
N GLY A 229 -0.72 3.06 22.01
CA GLY A 229 -0.28 1.77 21.45
C GLY A 229 -0.32 0.64 22.49
N GLN A 230 0.07 0.93 23.74
CA GLN A 230 0.02 -0.03 24.84
C GLN A 230 -1.42 -0.37 25.25
N GLN A 231 -2.32 0.62 25.31
CA GLN A 231 -3.74 0.41 25.60
C GLN A 231 -4.45 -0.48 24.58
N ALA A 232 -4.12 -0.33 23.29
CA ALA A 232 -4.68 -1.17 22.23
C ALA A 232 -4.24 -2.64 22.34
N LEU A 233 -2.99 -2.88 22.77
CA LEU A 233 -2.45 -4.22 23.02
C LEU A 233 -3.11 -4.90 24.22
N GLU A 234 -3.37 -4.15 25.29
CA GLU A 234 -4.03 -4.65 26.52
C GLU A 234 -5.50 -5.04 26.27
N LEU A 235 -6.24 -4.20 25.54
CA LEU A 235 -7.63 -4.50 25.14
C LEU A 235 -7.72 -5.79 24.30
N HIS A 236 -6.75 -6.03 23.41
CA HIS A 236 -6.70 -7.25 22.61
C HIS A 236 -6.40 -8.51 23.45
N GLN A 237 -5.54 -8.39 24.47
CA GLN A 237 -5.26 -9.50 25.38
C GLN A 237 -6.47 -9.86 26.25
N GLN A 238 -7.21 -8.86 26.77
CA GLN A 238 -8.41 -9.08 27.58
C GLN A 238 -9.56 -9.73 26.78
N GLN A 239 -9.73 -9.37 25.51
CA GLN A 239 -10.72 -10.00 24.63
C GLN A 239 -10.39 -11.48 24.36
N ARG A 240 -9.10 -11.82 24.23
CA ARG A 240 -8.62 -13.20 24.03
C ARG A 240 -8.78 -14.08 25.28
N GLU A 241 -8.69 -13.50 26.46
CA GLU A 241 -8.93 -14.21 27.72
C GLU A 241 -10.43 -14.44 27.95
N GLY A 242 -11.28 -13.46 27.62
CA GLY A 242 -12.74 -13.60 27.70
C GLY A 242 -13.32 -14.66 26.75
N GLU A 243 -12.74 -14.81 25.55
CA GLU A 243 -13.14 -15.85 24.59
C GLU A 243 -12.75 -17.27 25.06
N ARG A 244 -11.61 -17.42 25.75
CA ARG A 244 -11.18 -18.71 26.32
C ARG A 244 -12.02 -19.17 27.51
N GLU A 245 -12.57 -18.24 28.29
CA GLU A 245 -13.47 -18.58 29.41
C GLU A 245 -14.90 -18.90 28.96
N GLY A 246 -15.33 -18.40 27.79
CA GLY A 246 -16.65 -18.68 27.21
C GLY A 246 -16.78 -20.10 26.62
N GLU A 247 -15.70 -20.67 26.08
CA GLU A 247 -15.71 -22.01 25.49
C GLU A 247 -15.69 -23.15 26.53
N GLY A 248 -15.38 -22.86 27.81
CA GLY A 248 -15.32 -23.86 28.88
C GLY A 248 -16.66 -24.25 29.53
N LYS A 249 -17.78 -23.56 29.22
CA LYS A 249 -19.08 -23.78 29.87
C LYS A 249 -20.15 -24.44 28.99
N GLY A 250 -19.82 -24.85 27.77
CA GLY A 250 -20.79 -25.41 26.81
C GLY A 250 -20.87 -26.95 26.72
N ALA A 251 -20.03 -27.69 27.45
CA ALA A 251 -19.93 -29.14 27.35
C ALA A 251 -20.33 -29.83 28.66
N GLY A 252 -21.63 -29.86 28.96
CA GLY A 252 -22.10 -30.59 30.13
C GLY A 252 -23.60 -30.47 30.36
N GLU A 253 -24.43 -30.91 29.41
CA GLU A 253 -25.82 -31.31 29.67
C GLU A 253 -26.45 -31.82 28.37
N ARG A 254 -26.41 -33.15 28.15
CA ARG A 254 -27.36 -33.89 27.30
C ARG A 254 -27.08 -35.39 27.37
N GLU A 255 -27.34 -36.01 28.52
CA GLU A 255 -27.67 -37.44 28.57
C GLU A 255 -28.78 -37.66 29.60
N GLY A 256 -29.89 -38.25 29.14
CA GLY A 256 -30.93 -38.77 30.02
C GLY A 256 -32.34 -38.42 29.59
N GLU A 257 -32.87 -39.08 28.56
CA GLU A 257 -34.27 -39.53 28.53
C GLU A 257 -34.52 -40.40 27.28
N GLY A 258 -34.84 -41.67 27.48
CA GLY A 258 -35.13 -42.56 26.37
C GLY A 258 -35.26 -44.04 26.71
N LYS A 259 -36.09 -44.43 27.69
CA LYS A 259 -36.65 -45.79 27.75
C LYS A 259 -38.07 -45.79 28.31
N GLY A 260 -39.03 -46.02 27.43
CA GLY A 260 -40.41 -46.37 27.80
C GLY A 260 -41.26 -46.64 26.56
N GLY A 261 -41.54 -47.92 26.29
CA GLY A 261 -42.68 -48.31 25.44
C GLY A 261 -42.37 -49.37 24.38
N GLY A 262 -42.54 -50.65 24.73
CA GLY A 262 -42.61 -51.76 23.78
C GLY A 262 -43.30 -52.96 24.43
N LYS A 263 -44.60 -53.10 24.18
CA LYS A 263 -45.48 -54.21 24.57
C LYS A 263 -44.98 -55.55 24.01
N GLY A 264 -45.27 -56.64 24.71
CA GLY A 264 -45.20 -58.02 24.20
C GLY A 264 -44.85 -59.01 25.29
#